data_AF-A0AA97HB93-F1
#
_entry.id   AF-A0AA97HB93-F1
#
_cell.length_a   1.000
_cell.length_b   1.000
_cell.length_c   1.000
_cell.angle_alpha   90.00
_cell.angle_beta   90.00
_cell.angle_gamma   90.00
#
_symmetry.space_group_name_H-M   'P 1'
#
loop_
_entity.id
_entity.type
_entity.pdbx_description
1 polymer ?
#
loop_
_entity_poly.entity_id
_entity_poly.type
_entity_poly.pdbx_seq_one_letter_code
_entity_poly.pdbx_strand_id
1 'polypeptide(L)'
;MQLRTHMVTIEDLVPPGHFLRKLESVLDLTFVREETSCLYNRRLGRPPIDPVVLVKYLLVGYLYGIPSERQIEQRIETDVAMRWYLGLDLFERVPDHSTISQLRRRKPSFRKVVRRLFEAVVRQRIEKGLVSGKLVVTDSKPARRPVPCT
;
A
#
# COMPACT_ATOMS: atom_id res chain seq x y z
N MET A 1 -26.91 -2.95 22.46
CA MET A 1 -26.09 -3.66 21.46
C MET A 1 -26.12 -5.14 21.78
N GLN A 2 -26.72 -5.98 20.94
CA GLN A 2 -26.53 -7.44 21.06
C GLN A 2 -25.11 -7.77 20.58
N LEU A 3 -24.26 -8.19 21.50
CA LEU A 3 -22.93 -8.70 21.17
C LEU A 3 -23.06 -10.22 20.98
N ARG A 4 -22.74 -10.71 19.79
CA ARG A 4 -22.63 -12.13 19.47
C ARG A 4 -21.16 -12.45 19.23
N THR A 5 -20.65 -13.49 19.88
CA THR A 5 -19.26 -13.93 19.73
C THR A 5 -19.18 -14.94 18.58
N HIS A 6 -18.33 -14.66 17.61
CA HIS A 6 -18.09 -15.52 16.45
C HIS A 6 -16.59 -15.84 16.37
N MET A 7 -16.26 -17.09 16.05
CA MET A 7 -14.91 -17.46 15.66
C MET A 7 -14.78 -17.23 14.15
N VAL A 8 -13.91 -16.31 13.76
CA VAL A 8 -13.67 -15.92 12.37
C VAL A 8 -12.17 -15.78 12.13
N THR A 9 -11.71 -16.12 10.93
CA THR A 9 -10.35 -15.82 10.48
C THR A 9 -10.33 -14.49 9.72
N ILE A 10 -9.16 -13.87 9.59
CA ILE A 10 -9.02 -12.68 8.76
C ILE A 10 -9.37 -12.96 7.28
N GLU A 11 -9.24 -14.21 6.83
CA GLU A 11 -9.64 -14.62 5.48
C GLU A 11 -11.16 -14.51 5.30
N ASP A 12 -11.93 -14.94 6.29
CA ASP A 12 -13.40 -14.92 6.26
C ASP A 12 -13.95 -13.49 6.19
N LEU A 13 -13.20 -12.53 6.76
CA LEU A 13 -13.59 -11.12 6.80
C LEU A 13 -13.37 -10.39 5.48
N VAL A 14 -12.61 -10.96 4.55
CA VAL A 14 -12.36 -10.37 3.23
C VAL A 14 -13.10 -11.17 2.16
N PRO A 15 -14.18 -10.62 1.56
CA PRO A 15 -14.96 -11.34 0.57
C PRO A 15 -14.11 -11.86 -0.60
N PRO A 16 -14.36 -13.07 -1.13
CA PRO A 16 -13.59 -13.65 -2.24
C PRO A 16 -13.49 -12.76 -3.48
N GLY A 17 -14.55 -11.99 -3.77
CA GLY A 17 -14.61 -11.06 -4.90
C GLY A 17 -13.89 -9.72 -4.68
N HIS A 18 -13.32 -9.48 -3.49
CA HIS A 18 -12.71 -8.21 -3.12
C HIS A 18 -11.53 -7.87 -4.03
N PHE A 19 -11.39 -6.59 -4.37
CA PHE A 19 -10.34 -6.11 -5.28
C PHE A 19 -8.93 -6.50 -4.83
N LEU A 20 -8.63 -6.39 -3.54
CA LEU A 20 -7.31 -6.73 -2.99
C LEU A 20 -6.98 -8.23 -3.10
N ARG A 21 -7.97 -9.13 -3.09
CA ARG A 21 -7.72 -10.57 -3.36
C ARG A 21 -7.31 -10.81 -4.81
N LYS A 22 -7.99 -10.13 -5.74
CA LYS A 22 -7.63 -10.17 -7.17
C LYS A 22 -6.28 -9.51 -7.43
N LEU A 23 -5.94 -8.49 -6.66
CA LEU A 23 -4.63 -7.85 -6.75
C LEU A 23 -3.54 -8.80 -6.27
N GLU A 24 -3.71 -9.41 -5.10
CA GLU A 24 -2.74 -10.36 -4.52
C GLU A 24 -2.48 -11.55 -5.45
N SER A 25 -3.50 -12.07 -6.13
CA SER A 25 -3.34 -13.23 -7.03
C SER A 25 -2.58 -12.94 -8.33
N VAL A 26 -2.56 -11.67 -8.77
CA VAL A 26 -1.92 -11.26 -10.03
C VAL A 26 -0.54 -10.66 -9.78
N LEU A 27 -0.28 -10.20 -8.56
CA LEU A 27 0.92 -9.45 -8.21
C LEU A 27 2.03 -10.39 -7.74
N ASP A 28 3.01 -10.64 -8.61
CA ASP A 28 4.23 -11.34 -8.22
C ASP A 28 5.22 -10.36 -7.55
N LEU A 29 5.47 -10.56 -6.25
CA LEU A 29 6.41 -9.78 -5.43
C LEU A 29 7.66 -10.56 -5.01
N THR A 30 7.88 -11.76 -5.55
CA THR A 30 9.03 -12.61 -5.19
C THR A 30 10.36 -11.88 -5.39
N PHE A 31 10.51 -11.16 -6.51
CA PHE A 31 11.69 -10.37 -6.84
C PHE A 31 12.03 -9.26 -5.83
N VAL A 32 11.04 -8.77 -5.06
CA VAL A 32 11.26 -7.71 -4.07
C VAL A 32 12.26 -8.15 -3.03
N ARG A 33 12.15 -9.39 -2.55
CA ARG A 33 13.06 -9.93 -1.54
C ARG A 33 14.48 -10.05 -2.08
N GLU A 34 14.61 -10.46 -3.34
CA GLU A 34 15.90 -10.60 -4.02
C GLU A 34 16.57 -9.23 -4.21
N GLU A 35 15.87 -8.25 -4.79
CA GLU A 35 16.41 -6.92 -5.04
C GLU A 35 16.74 -6.15 -3.76
N THR A 36 16.00 -6.41 -2.69
CA THR A 36 16.22 -5.73 -1.41
C THR A 36 17.17 -6.48 -0.48
N SER A 37 17.53 -7.73 -0.76
CA SER A 37 18.41 -8.57 0.07
C SER A 37 19.71 -7.85 0.46
N CYS A 38 20.35 -7.18 -0.50
CA CYS A 38 21.58 -6.43 -0.32
C CYS A 38 21.41 -5.17 0.59
N LEU A 39 20.20 -4.63 0.68
CA LEU A 39 19.86 -3.50 1.55
C LEU A 39 19.59 -3.92 3.01
N TYR A 40 19.37 -5.21 3.24
CA TYR A 40 19.04 -5.83 4.51
C TYR A 40 20.12 -6.80 5.00
N ASN A 41 21.38 -6.56 4.59
CA ASN A 41 22.54 -7.36 4.97
C ASN A 41 22.72 -7.50 6.50
N ARG A 42 23.10 -8.71 6.92
CA ARG A 42 23.17 -9.25 8.31
C ARG A 42 23.83 -8.39 9.39
N ARG A 43 24.70 -7.42 9.05
CA ARG A 43 25.42 -6.60 10.05
C ARG A 43 24.55 -5.54 10.74
N LEU A 44 23.39 -5.19 10.18
CA LEU A 44 22.49 -4.15 10.72
C LEU A 44 21.28 -4.71 11.50
N GLY A 45 21.23 -6.00 11.78
CA GLY A 45 20.08 -6.64 12.41
C GLY A 45 18.87 -6.77 11.47
N ARG A 46 17.85 -7.52 11.90
CA ARG A 46 16.60 -7.67 11.13
C ARG A 46 15.95 -6.29 11.03
N PRO A 47 15.61 -5.81 9.82
CA PRO A 47 14.85 -4.57 9.69
C PRO A 47 13.51 -4.69 10.41
N PRO A 48 12.97 -3.58 10.94
CA PRO A 48 11.69 -3.60 11.65
C PRO A 48 10.50 -3.94 10.73
N ILE A 49 10.65 -3.80 9.40
CA ILE A 49 9.56 -3.98 8.44
C ILE A 49 10.07 -4.83 7.26
N ASP A 50 9.27 -5.83 6.89
CA ASP A 50 9.50 -6.67 5.71
C ASP A 50 9.39 -5.83 4.42
N PRO A 51 10.31 -5.97 3.46
CA PRO A 51 10.29 -5.19 2.22
C PRO A 51 9.02 -5.41 1.38
N VAL A 52 8.44 -6.60 1.39
CA VAL A 52 7.18 -6.90 0.70
C VAL A 52 6.04 -6.14 1.35
N VAL A 53 5.97 -6.12 2.68
CA VAL A 53 4.96 -5.35 3.43
C VAL A 53 5.09 -3.86 3.12
N LEU A 54 6.32 -3.34 3.12
CA LEU A 54 6.60 -1.93 2.80
C LEU A 54 6.18 -1.56 1.38
N VAL A 55 6.40 -2.44 0.41
CA VAL A 55 5.93 -2.27 -0.97
C VAL A 55 4.40 -2.26 -1.01
N LYS A 56 3.74 -3.25 -0.40
CA LYS A 56 2.28 -3.36 -0.36
C LYS A 56 1.64 -2.16 0.31
N TYR A 57 2.22 -1.67 1.41
CA TYR A 57 1.80 -0.47 2.12
C TYR A 57 1.75 0.75 1.20
N LEU A 58 2.84 1.00 0.46
CA LEU A 58 2.91 2.13 -0.47
C LEU A 58 2.00 1.94 -1.69
N LEU A 59 1.84 0.71 -2.15
CA LEU A 59 0.98 0.38 -3.28
C LEU A 59 -0.50 0.61 -2.95
N VAL A 60 -0.96 0.20 -1.77
CA VAL A 60 -2.34 0.49 -1.30
C VAL A 60 -2.57 1.98 -1.23
N GLY A 61 -1.63 2.74 -0.69
CA GLY A 61 -1.70 4.20 -0.66
C GLY A 61 -1.91 4.81 -2.04
N TYR A 62 -1.14 4.34 -3.03
CA TYR A 62 -1.29 4.78 -4.41
C TYR A 62 -2.65 4.38 -5.02
N LEU A 63 -3.03 3.10 -4.90
CA LEU A 63 -4.25 2.56 -5.53
C LEU A 63 -5.53 3.20 -5.01
N TYR A 64 -5.57 3.53 -3.72
CA TYR A 64 -6.71 4.18 -3.08
C TYR A 64 -6.59 5.72 -3.05
N GLY A 65 -5.55 6.29 -3.67
CA GLY A 65 -5.35 7.74 -3.75
C GLY A 65 -5.13 8.41 -2.39
N ILE A 66 -4.54 7.70 -1.43
CA ILE A 66 -4.29 8.20 -0.07
C ILE A 66 -3.01 9.06 -0.09
N PRO A 67 -3.10 10.37 0.21
CA PRO A 67 -2.01 11.30 -0.09
C PRO A 67 -0.86 11.30 0.93
N SER A 68 -0.97 10.60 2.06
CA SER A 68 0.08 10.61 3.09
C SER A 68 0.29 9.26 3.76
N GLU A 69 1.54 8.94 4.13
CA GLU A 69 1.87 7.72 4.88
C GLU A 69 1.07 7.60 6.17
N ARG A 70 0.81 8.72 6.85
CA ARG A 70 0.03 8.75 8.10
C ARG A 70 -1.43 8.38 7.88
N GLN A 71 -2.03 8.84 6.79
CA GLN A 71 -3.40 8.44 6.45
C GLN A 71 -3.48 6.99 5.98
N ILE A 72 -2.42 6.48 5.33
CA ILE A 72 -2.34 5.05 4.98
C ILE A 72 -2.34 4.21 6.26
N GLU A 73 -1.53 4.59 7.26
CA GLU A 73 -1.49 3.92 8.57
C GLU A 73 -2.88 3.88 9.21
N GLN A 74 -3.52 5.04 9.38
CA GLN A 74 -4.86 5.16 9.97
C GLN A 74 -5.92 4.35 9.20
N ARG A 75 -5.79 4.26 7.88
CA ARG A 75 -6.70 3.47 7.06
C ARG A 75 -6.48 1.98 7.28
N ILE A 76 -5.24 1.51 7.31
CA ILE A 76 -4.92 0.11 7.59
C ILE A 76 -5.31 -0.27 9.03
N GLU A 77 -5.30 0.66 9.98
CA GLU A 77 -5.76 0.39 11.34
C GLU A 77 -7.23 -0.03 11.41
N THR A 78 -8.06 0.45 10.49
CA THR A 78 -9.51 0.25 10.52
C THR A 78 -10.03 -0.67 9.40
N ASP A 79 -9.29 -0.79 8.30
CA ASP A 79 -9.68 -1.55 7.12
C ASP A 79 -9.08 -2.97 7.14
N VAL A 80 -9.92 -3.96 7.45
CA VAL A 80 -9.54 -5.37 7.54
C VAL A 80 -9.00 -5.89 6.20
N ALA A 81 -9.54 -5.42 5.06
CA ALA A 81 -9.08 -5.89 3.75
C ALA A 81 -7.68 -5.37 3.43
N MET A 82 -7.33 -4.16 3.89
CA MET A 82 -5.96 -3.65 3.78
C MET A 82 -5.00 -4.41 4.69
N ARG A 83 -5.39 -4.72 5.93
CA ARG A 83 -4.57 -5.56 6.83
C ARG A 83 -4.29 -6.93 6.23
N TRP A 84 -5.35 -7.58 5.76
CA TRP A 84 -5.28 -8.85 5.03
C TRP A 84 -4.28 -8.78 3.87
N TYR A 85 -4.39 -7.75 3.03
CA TYR A 85 -3.51 -7.59 1.89
C TYR A 85 -2.05 -7.43 2.29
N LEU A 86 -1.77 -6.68 3.36
CA LEU A 86 -0.43 -6.51 3.92
C LEU A 86 0.08 -7.79 4.62
N GLY A 87 -0.78 -8.77 4.87
CA GLY A 87 -0.45 -9.97 5.65
C GLY A 87 -0.33 -9.71 7.15
N LEU A 88 -1.01 -8.68 7.66
CA LEU A 88 -1.05 -8.34 9.08
C LEU A 88 -2.23 -9.03 9.75
N ASP A 89 -2.02 -9.55 10.95
CA ASP A 89 -3.12 -10.07 11.78
C ASP A 89 -4.02 -8.94 12.34
N LEU A 90 -5.22 -9.28 12.80
CA LEU A 90 -6.20 -8.35 13.38
C LEU A 90 -5.68 -7.63 14.63
N PHE A 91 -4.75 -8.24 15.37
CA PHE A 91 -4.17 -7.65 16.57
C PHE A 91 -2.71 -7.22 16.36
N GLU A 92 -2.16 -7.45 15.17
CA GLU A 92 -0.81 -7.01 14.85
C GLU A 92 -0.77 -5.49 14.70
N ARG A 93 0.32 -4.88 15.17
CA ARG A 93 0.51 -3.44 15.07
C ARG A 93 0.79 -3.06 13.62
N VAL A 94 0.05 -2.07 13.12
CA VAL A 94 0.29 -1.50 11.79
C VAL A 94 1.67 -0.83 11.76
N PRO A 95 2.44 -0.98 10.66
CA PRO A 95 3.70 -0.28 10.50
C PRO A 95 3.54 1.25 10.62
N ASP A 96 4.31 1.84 11.53
CA ASP A 96 4.26 3.27 11.84
C ASP A 96 4.74 4.12 10.64
N HIS A 97 3.97 5.14 10.26
CA HIS A 97 4.24 6.00 9.11
C HIS A 97 5.62 6.66 9.17
N SER A 98 6.13 7.00 10.36
CA SER A 98 7.43 7.63 10.53
C SER A 98 8.56 6.66 10.17
N THR A 99 8.39 5.39 10.52
CA THR A 99 9.33 4.30 10.14
C THR A 99 9.35 4.11 8.62
N ILE A 100 8.18 4.08 7.99
CA ILE A 100 8.02 4.01 6.52
C ILE A 100 8.73 5.19 5.85
N SER A 101 8.48 6.41 6.33
CA SER A 101 9.06 7.63 5.77
C SER A 101 10.58 7.66 5.94
N GLN A 102 11.09 7.26 7.10
CA GLN A 102 12.53 7.17 7.37
C GLN A 102 13.21 6.13 6.47
N LEU A 103 12.63 4.94 6.29
CA LEU A 103 13.17 3.91 5.40
C LEU A 103 13.25 4.41 3.96
N ARG A 104 12.20 5.10 3.48
CA ARG A 104 12.16 5.67 2.13
C ARG A 104 13.20 6.78 1.93
N ARG A 105 13.47 7.59 2.96
CA ARG A 105 14.46 8.68 2.91
C ARG A 105 15.90 8.19 3.05
N ARG A 106 16.15 7.29 4.01
CA ARG A 106 17.51 6.83 4.37
C ARG A 106 18.08 5.82 3.37
N LYS A 107 17.26 5.13 2.58
CA LYS A 107 17.71 4.14 1.59
C LYS A 107 17.31 4.56 0.16
N PRO A 108 18.14 5.36 -0.54
CA PRO A 108 17.88 5.79 -1.92
C PRO A 108 17.70 4.61 -2.88
N SER A 109 18.43 3.51 -2.67
CA SER A 109 18.28 2.26 -3.42
C SER A 109 16.90 1.65 -3.24
N PHE A 110 16.32 1.72 -2.04
CA PHE A 110 14.95 1.25 -1.79
C PHE A 110 13.91 2.07 -2.56
N ARG A 111 14.10 3.40 -2.65
CA ARG A 111 13.26 4.25 -3.51
C ARG A 111 13.33 3.84 -4.98
N LYS A 112 14.51 3.44 -5.48
CA LYS A 112 14.67 2.94 -6.86
C LYS A 112 13.95 1.59 -7.05
N VAL A 113 14.05 0.67 -6.09
CA VAL A 113 13.35 -0.63 -6.10
C VAL A 113 11.83 -0.44 -6.10
N VAL A 114 11.30 0.36 -5.16
CA VAL A 114 9.86 0.64 -5.10
C VAL A 114 9.36 1.30 -6.38
N ARG A 115 10.12 2.23 -6.96
CA ARG A 115 9.75 2.86 -8.23
C ARG A 115 9.76 1.86 -9.39
N ARG A 116 10.81 1.05 -9.53
CA ARG A 116 10.89 0.00 -10.57
C ARG A 116 9.77 -1.02 -10.43
N LEU A 117 9.45 -1.39 -9.20
CA LEU A 117 8.31 -2.26 -8.91
C LEU A 117 7.01 -1.60 -9.34
N PHE A 118 6.80 -0.35 -8.96
CA PHE A 118 5.62 0.39 -9.36
C PHE A 118 5.48 0.46 -10.89
N GLU A 119 6.59 0.74 -11.60
CA GLU A 119 6.67 0.69 -13.06
C GLU A 119 6.38 -0.72 -13.62
N ALA A 120 6.92 -1.78 -13.01
CA ALA A 120 6.69 -3.16 -13.43
C ALA A 120 5.21 -3.58 -13.25
N VAL A 121 4.61 -3.21 -12.12
CA VAL A 121 3.20 -3.49 -11.82
C VAL A 121 2.26 -2.74 -12.78
N VAL A 122 2.58 -1.47 -13.09
CA VAL A 122 1.86 -0.69 -14.10
C VAL A 122 2.09 -1.25 -15.50
N ARG A 123 3.32 -1.68 -15.84
CA ARG A 123 3.63 -2.28 -17.15
C ARG A 123 2.89 -3.60 -17.37
N GLN A 124 2.90 -4.49 -16.38
CA GLN A 124 2.13 -5.74 -16.44
C GLN A 124 0.62 -5.50 -16.62
N ARG A 125 0.10 -4.37 -16.10
CA ARG A 125 -1.28 -3.94 -16.32
C ARG A 125 -1.53 -3.42 -17.74
N ILE A 126 -0.58 -2.70 -18.34
CA ILE A 126 -0.67 -2.22 -19.73
C ILE A 126 -0.63 -3.41 -20.69
N GLU A 127 0.28 -4.37 -20.49
CA GLU A 127 0.42 -5.56 -21.34
C GLU A 127 -0.80 -6.49 -21.26
N LYS A 128 -1.50 -6.52 -20.12
CA LYS A 128 -2.74 -7.29 -19.92
C LYS A 128 -4.02 -6.48 -20.21
N GLY A 129 -3.92 -5.28 -20.79
CA GLY A 129 -5.07 -4.48 -21.25
C GLY A 129 -5.95 -3.87 -20.15
N LEU A 130 -5.45 -3.71 -18.92
CA LEU A 130 -6.25 -3.37 -17.73
C LEU A 130 -6.17 -1.91 -17.26
N VAL A 131 -5.49 -1.02 -17.98
CA VAL A 131 -5.43 0.41 -17.63
C VAL A 131 -5.68 1.27 -18.87
N SER A 132 -6.94 1.67 -19.05
CA SER A 132 -7.25 2.94 -19.71
C SER A 132 -6.75 4.04 -18.80
N GLY A 133 -5.69 4.72 -19.20
CA GLY A 133 -5.10 5.83 -18.46
C GLY A 133 -6.11 6.94 -18.19
N LYS A 134 -6.72 6.92 -17.01
CA LYS A 134 -7.18 8.13 -16.34
C LYS A 134 -6.19 8.43 -15.24
N LEU A 135 -5.17 9.19 -15.62
CA LEU A 135 -4.40 10.02 -14.70
C LEU A 135 -5.43 10.88 -13.96
N VAL A 136 -5.79 10.50 -12.74
CA VAL A 136 -6.54 11.39 -11.84
C VAL A 136 -5.54 12.48 -11.45
N VAL A 137 -5.52 13.54 -12.26
CA VAL A 137 -4.97 14.82 -11.86
C VAL A 137 -5.78 15.24 -10.64
N THR A 138 -5.14 15.18 -9.47
CA THR A 138 -5.67 15.74 -8.24
C THR A 138 -5.64 17.26 -8.40
N ASP A 139 -6.68 17.81 -9.04
CA ASP A 139 -6.86 19.24 -9.13
C ASP A 139 -7.06 19.80 -7.72
N SER A 140 -6.06 20.57 -7.29
CA SER A 140 -6.03 21.18 -5.97
C SER A 140 -6.63 22.58 -6.10
N LYS A 141 -7.85 22.74 -5.56
CA LYS A 141 -8.67 23.96 -5.39
C LYS A 141 -9.31 24.57 -6.66
N PRO A 142 -10.65 24.71 -6.71
CA PRO A 142 -11.23 25.88 -7.33
C PRO A 142 -11.00 27.08 -6.40
N ALA A 143 -10.08 27.97 -6.79
CA ALA A 143 -10.03 29.31 -6.26
C ALA A 143 -11.39 30.00 -6.50
N ARG A 144 -11.89 30.67 -5.46
CA ARG A 144 -13.14 31.46 -5.46
C ARG A 144 -13.24 32.32 -6.71
N ARG A 145 -14.35 32.21 -7.45
CA ARG A 145 -14.80 33.29 -8.35
C ARG A 145 -15.31 34.46 -7.48
N PRO A 146 -14.90 35.71 -7.73
CA PRO A 146 -15.63 36.86 -7.20
C PRO A 146 -16.98 36.97 -7.90
N VAL A 147 -18.03 37.14 -7.11
CA VAL A 147 -19.37 37.52 -7.55
C VAL A 147 -19.33 38.97 -8.07
N PRO A 148 -19.88 39.27 -9.26
CA PRO A 148 -20.10 40.64 -9.67
C PRO A 148 -21.34 41.19 -8.96
N CYS A 149 -21.17 42.28 -8.21
CA CYS A 149 -22.28 43.07 -7.71
C CYS A 149 -22.95 43.78 -8.91
N THR A 150 -24.23 43.49 -9.12
CA THR A 150 -25.17 44.43 -9.74
C THR A 150 -25.44 45.59 -8.80
#